data_AF-A0A1V4I428-F1
#
_entry.id   AF-A0A1V4I428-F1
#
_cell.length_a   1.000
_cell.length_b   1.000
_cell.length_c   1.000
_cell.angle_alpha   90.00
_cell.angle_beta   90.00
_cell.angle_gamma   90.00
#
_symmetry.space_group_name_H-M   'P 1'
#
loop_
_entity.id
_entity.type
_entity.pdbx_description
1 polymer ?
#
loop_
_entity_poly.entity_id
_entity_poly.type
_entity_poly.pdbx_seq_one_letter_code
_entity_poly.pdbx_strand_id
1 'polypeptide(L)'
;MIKAKVYYLLEKSWSERYLEGSSPISAVKCIETEVEDGYKGLVQLNDEGEAVIYVGFDGFDEENNPIKMAYNYYLDDNIKITSDYRFFFFDEFTNVEYLLRWKQEHDEYFNLLYDLTKNNLANLKYKEKVFNSVKFTWISEFGSEELKARLNEGHNVDENYIFERLVEELPDFDVYYGSQLWQEKEDKVDRKHLVEVKKLRRSGYDAKIVEVIEVYEEDDFFGIIPIKTKDAIVIENYLDKVALVKYI
;
A
#
# COMPACT_ATOMS: atom_id res chain seq x y z
N MET A 1 36.10 12.48 11.60
CA MET A 1 35.72 13.59 10.71
C MET A 1 36.29 13.36 9.32
N ILE A 2 35.43 13.40 8.29
CA ILE A 2 35.82 13.26 6.87
C ILE A 2 35.49 14.58 6.18
N LYS A 3 36.43 15.18 5.44
CA LYS A 3 36.12 16.34 4.60
C LYS A 3 35.28 15.89 3.41
N ALA A 4 34.10 16.45 3.23
CA ALA A 4 33.21 16.11 2.13
C ALA A 4 32.53 17.35 1.53
N LYS A 5 32.13 17.22 0.27
CA LYS A 5 31.26 18.19 -0.42
C LYS A 5 29.81 17.74 -0.30
N VAL A 6 28.97 18.57 0.30
CA VAL A 6 27.52 18.34 0.41
C VAL A 6 26.84 19.10 -0.72
N TYR A 7 26.24 18.37 -1.65
CA TYR A 7 25.49 18.94 -2.75
C TYR A 7 23.99 18.84 -2.49
N TYR A 8 23.25 19.88 -2.83
CA TYR A 8 21.79 19.94 -2.66
C TYR A 8 21.15 20.86 -3.69
N LEU A 9 19.83 20.73 -3.88
CA LEU A 9 19.08 21.54 -4.84
C LEU A 9 18.32 22.67 -4.12
N LEU A 10 18.47 23.89 -4.59
CA LEU A 10 17.70 25.03 -4.07
C LEU A 10 16.35 25.19 -4.74
N GLU A 11 15.36 25.56 -3.94
CA GLU A 11 14.06 25.96 -4.41
C GLU A 11 14.12 27.35 -5.07
N LYS A 12 14.38 27.38 -6.37
CA LYS A 12 13.97 28.56 -7.16
C LYS A 12 12.46 28.66 -7.12
N SER A 13 11.95 29.88 -6.95
CA SER A 13 10.51 30.18 -6.96
C SER A 13 9.80 29.36 -8.05
N TRP A 14 8.74 28.66 -7.69
CA TRP A 14 8.01 27.74 -8.59
C TRP A 14 7.68 28.38 -9.96
N SER A 15 7.56 29.70 -10.03
CA SER A 15 7.32 30.50 -11.24
C SER A 15 8.43 30.46 -12.30
N GLU A 16 9.69 30.24 -11.95
CA GLU A 16 10.80 30.22 -12.94
C GLU A 16 10.97 28.86 -13.63
N ARG A 17 10.42 27.78 -13.07
CA ARG A 17 10.66 26.40 -13.53
C ARG A 17 9.89 25.99 -14.79
N TYR A 18 8.73 26.59 -15.05
CA TYR A 18 7.88 26.21 -16.18
C TYR A 18 8.11 27.04 -17.45
N LEU A 19 8.83 28.17 -17.35
CA LEU A 19 8.89 29.15 -18.43
C LEU A 19 10.18 29.12 -19.26
N GLU A 20 11.29 28.54 -18.79
CA GLU A 20 12.59 28.77 -19.45
C GLU A 20 13.38 27.55 -19.91
N GLY A 21 12.92 26.31 -19.71
CA GLY A 21 13.70 25.13 -20.13
C GLY A 21 15.12 25.12 -19.52
N SER A 22 15.29 25.77 -18.37
CA SER A 22 16.57 25.98 -17.71
C SER A 22 17.02 24.69 -17.01
N SER A 23 18.26 24.29 -17.27
CA SER A 23 18.83 23.06 -16.71
C SER A 23 18.80 23.08 -15.16
N PRO A 24 18.43 21.96 -14.50
CA PRO A 24 18.44 21.82 -13.05
C PRO A 24 19.79 22.12 -12.40
N ILE A 25 20.89 22.09 -13.17
CA ILE A 25 22.25 22.45 -12.73
C ILE A 25 22.28 23.80 -12.01
N SER A 26 21.50 24.79 -12.49
CA SER A 26 21.51 26.13 -11.89
C SER A 26 20.96 26.19 -10.46
N ALA A 27 20.26 25.14 -10.01
CA ALA A 27 19.73 25.01 -8.66
C ALA A 27 20.71 24.29 -7.70
N VAL A 28 21.77 23.68 -8.21
CA VAL A 28 22.72 22.91 -7.40
C VAL A 28 23.59 23.86 -6.58
N LYS A 29 23.69 23.59 -5.28
CA LYS A 29 24.64 24.22 -4.37
C LYS A 29 25.57 23.18 -3.77
N CYS A 30 26.75 23.64 -3.38
CA CYS A 30 27.78 22.82 -2.75
C CYS A 30 28.28 23.54 -1.50
N ILE A 31 28.41 22.80 -0.40
CA ILE A 31 29.06 23.27 0.82
C ILE A 31 30.17 22.26 1.18
N GLU A 32 31.38 22.77 1.34
CA GLU A 32 32.50 21.99 1.87
C GLU A 32 32.44 21.98 3.40
N THR A 33 32.53 20.80 4.01
CA THR A 33 32.40 20.65 5.45
C THR A 33 33.16 19.42 5.97
N GLU A 34 33.32 19.33 7.29
CA GLU A 34 33.79 18.14 7.97
C GLU A 34 32.59 17.35 8.50
N VAL A 35 32.43 16.13 7.99
CA VAL A 35 31.33 15.22 8.33
C VAL A 35 31.69 14.45 9.60
N GLU A 36 30.82 14.58 10.60
CA GLU A 36 30.92 13.85 11.86
C GLU A 36 30.72 12.35 11.68
N ASP A 37 31.17 11.58 12.66
CA ASP A 37 31.18 10.12 12.59
C ASP A 37 29.77 9.52 12.44
N GLY A 38 28.73 10.18 12.94
CA GLY A 38 27.33 9.76 12.80
C GLY A 38 26.79 9.76 11.36
N TYR A 39 27.37 10.59 10.47
CA TYR A 39 26.91 10.74 9.09
C TYR A 39 27.84 10.07 8.06
N LYS A 40 28.86 9.31 8.52
CA LYS A 40 29.81 8.63 7.63
C LYS A 40 29.14 7.68 6.63
N GLY A 41 28.01 7.08 7.01
CA GLY A 41 27.24 6.19 6.14
C GLY A 41 26.63 6.89 4.92
N LEU A 42 26.51 8.22 4.94
CA LEU A 42 26.00 9.02 3.82
C LEU A 42 27.07 9.40 2.80
N VAL A 43 28.35 9.24 3.17
CA VAL A 43 29.48 9.65 2.34
C VAL A 43 29.74 8.61 1.26
N GLN A 44 29.81 9.06 0.02
CA GLN A 44 30.24 8.26 -1.11
C GLN A 44 31.41 8.92 -1.84
N LEU A 45 32.07 8.17 -2.73
CA LEU A 45 33.13 8.69 -3.57
C LEU A 45 32.55 8.97 -4.96
N ASN A 46 32.80 10.17 -5.50
CA ASN A 46 32.53 10.45 -6.90
C ASN A 46 33.62 9.84 -7.81
N ASP A 47 33.49 10.03 -9.13
CA ASP A 47 34.42 9.49 -10.13
C ASP A 47 35.86 10.02 -9.98
N GLU A 48 36.03 11.17 -9.32
CA GLU A 48 37.33 11.78 -9.01
C GLU A 48 37.92 11.27 -7.68
N GLY A 49 37.20 10.41 -6.95
CA GLY A 49 37.58 9.89 -5.64
C GLY A 49 37.37 10.89 -4.50
N GLU A 50 36.60 11.95 -4.72
CA GLU A 50 36.24 12.92 -3.69
C GLU A 50 35.08 12.41 -2.84
N ALA A 51 35.14 12.66 -1.53
CA ALA A 51 34.04 12.38 -0.62
C ALA A 51 32.90 13.38 -0.84
N VAL A 52 31.72 12.88 -1.22
CA VAL A 52 30.54 13.67 -1.53
C VAL A 52 29.29 13.12 -0.82
N ILE A 53 28.30 13.99 -0.63
CA ILE A 53 26.96 13.63 -0.17
C ILE A 53 25.95 14.36 -1.07
N TYR A 54 25.03 13.64 -1.70
CA TYR A 54 23.94 14.23 -2.47
C TYR A 54 22.66 14.25 -1.64
N VAL A 55 22.06 15.43 -1.50
CA VAL A 55 20.87 15.66 -0.68
C VAL A 55 19.73 16.12 -1.60
N GLY A 56 18.70 15.29 -1.70
CA GLY A 56 17.52 15.53 -2.54
C GLY A 56 17.65 15.13 -4.00
N PHE A 57 18.77 14.52 -4.40
CA PHE A 57 19.03 13.97 -5.73
C PHE A 57 20.12 12.87 -5.63
N ASP A 58 20.36 12.14 -6.71
CA ASP A 58 21.20 10.91 -6.73
C ASP A 58 22.45 11.07 -7.62
N GLY A 59 23.17 12.17 -7.42
CA GLY A 59 24.40 12.46 -8.16
C GLY A 59 24.18 13.13 -9.51
N PHE A 60 25.18 13.03 -10.39
CA PHE A 60 25.19 13.70 -11.68
C PHE A 60 25.34 12.69 -12.82
N ASP A 61 24.72 13.00 -13.97
CA ASP A 61 24.93 12.24 -15.21
C ASP A 61 26.21 12.70 -15.94
N GLU A 62 26.50 12.09 -17.09
CA GLU A 62 27.68 12.41 -17.92
C GLU A 62 27.70 13.86 -18.44
N GLU A 63 26.53 14.50 -18.50
CA GLU A 63 26.37 15.91 -18.88
C GLU A 63 26.36 16.85 -17.65
N ASN A 64 26.68 16.29 -16.47
CA ASN A 64 26.71 16.96 -15.17
C ASN A 64 25.33 17.48 -14.71
N ASN A 65 24.23 16.92 -15.20
CA ASN A 65 22.89 17.22 -14.72
C ASN A 65 22.55 16.38 -13.47
N PRO A 66 21.85 16.95 -12.48
CA PRO A 66 21.36 16.18 -11.33
C PRO A 66 20.46 15.01 -11.75
N ILE A 67 20.73 13.83 -11.20
CA ILE A 67 19.92 12.63 -11.38
C ILE A 67 18.83 12.61 -10.31
N LYS A 68 17.58 12.33 -10.71
CA LYS A 68 16.48 12.19 -9.76
C LYS A 68 16.73 11.03 -8.81
N MET A 69 16.38 11.18 -7.53
CA MET A 69 16.40 10.06 -6.60
C MET A 69 15.44 8.98 -7.09
N ALA A 70 15.96 7.77 -7.27
CA ALA A 70 15.20 6.61 -7.72
C ALA A 70 14.71 5.80 -6.51
N TYR A 71 13.41 5.88 -6.24
CA TYR A 71 12.75 5.04 -5.25
C TYR A 71 12.22 3.79 -5.93
N ASN A 72 13.06 2.75 -5.94
CA ASN A 72 12.69 1.49 -6.54
C ASN A 72 11.90 0.64 -5.53
N TYR A 73 10.65 0.37 -5.85
CA TYR A 73 9.81 -0.52 -5.06
C TYR A 73 9.90 -1.90 -5.69
N TYR A 74 10.36 -2.88 -4.91
CA TYR A 74 10.49 -4.26 -5.38
C TYR A 74 9.46 -5.16 -4.72
N LEU A 75 8.97 -6.11 -5.51
CA LEU A 75 8.12 -7.22 -5.13
C LEU A 75 8.97 -8.30 -4.44
N ASP A 76 10.14 -8.58 -4.99
CA ASP A 76 11.19 -9.37 -4.36
C ASP A 76 12.54 -8.95 -4.94
N ASP A 77 13.61 -9.62 -4.55
CA ASP A 77 14.97 -9.27 -4.99
C ASP A 77 15.13 -9.27 -6.54
N ASN A 78 14.16 -9.81 -7.29
CA ASN A 78 14.20 -9.92 -8.76
C ASN A 78 13.09 -9.17 -9.50
N ILE A 79 12.01 -8.72 -8.84
CA ILE A 79 10.87 -8.10 -9.51
C ILE A 79 10.68 -6.67 -9.01
N LYS A 80 10.92 -5.70 -9.88
CA LYS A 80 10.67 -4.27 -9.62
C LYS A 80 9.21 -3.93 -9.95
N ILE A 81 8.44 -3.43 -8.98
CA ILE A 81 7.02 -3.05 -9.13
C ILE A 81 6.92 -1.70 -9.81
N THR A 82 7.58 -0.70 -9.23
CA THR A 82 7.51 0.68 -9.71
C THR A 82 8.75 1.45 -9.28
N SER A 83 8.92 2.63 -9.87
CA SER A 83 9.94 3.58 -9.45
C SER A 83 9.28 4.93 -9.28
N ASP A 84 9.57 5.61 -8.19
CA ASP A 84 9.30 7.04 -8.11
C ASP A 84 10.60 7.80 -8.29
N TYR A 85 10.58 8.83 -9.14
CA TYR A 85 11.76 9.62 -9.46
C TYR A 85 11.49 11.07 -9.10
N ARG A 86 12.12 11.55 -8.02
CA ARG A 86 11.88 12.92 -7.54
C ARG A 86 13.17 13.65 -7.23
N PHE A 87 13.10 14.96 -7.39
CA PHE A 87 14.03 15.89 -6.78
C PHE A 87 13.40 16.45 -5.51
N PHE A 88 14.22 16.69 -4.50
CA PHE A 88 13.86 17.46 -3.31
C PHE A 88 14.65 18.74 -3.32
N PHE A 89 13.94 19.84 -3.14
CA PHE A 89 14.49 21.19 -3.14
C PHE A 89 14.44 21.75 -1.73
N PHE A 90 15.37 22.65 -1.44
CA PHE A 90 15.58 23.25 -0.12
C PHE A 90 15.64 24.78 -0.25
N ASP A 91 15.28 25.48 0.81
CA ASP A 91 15.37 26.94 0.83
C ASP A 91 16.84 27.44 0.90
N GLU A 92 17.07 28.69 0.47
CA GLU A 92 18.41 29.30 0.32
C GLU A 92 19.28 29.29 1.60
N PHE A 93 18.67 29.22 2.78
CA PHE A 93 19.36 29.33 4.09
C PHE A 93 19.49 27.99 4.82
N THR A 94 19.71 26.90 4.10
CA THR A 94 19.80 25.58 4.73
C THR A 94 21.21 25.33 5.29
N ASN A 95 21.31 25.02 6.59
CA ASN A 95 22.59 24.64 7.21
C ASN A 95 22.94 23.17 6.91
N VAL A 96 24.24 22.85 6.95
CA VAL A 96 24.74 21.49 6.63
C VAL A 96 24.15 20.43 7.54
N GLU A 97 24.05 20.69 8.85
CA GLU A 97 23.56 19.72 9.82
C GLU A 97 22.11 19.31 9.51
N TYR A 98 21.27 20.26 9.11
CA TYR A 98 19.91 20.01 8.65
C TYR A 98 19.90 19.15 7.39
N LEU A 99 20.73 19.45 6.39
CA LEU A 99 20.80 18.66 5.15
C LEU A 99 21.20 17.21 5.42
N LEU A 100 22.19 17.01 6.29
CA LEU A 100 22.67 15.68 6.66
C LEU A 100 21.61 14.90 7.45
N ARG A 101 20.98 15.54 8.43
CA ARG A 101 19.88 14.92 9.19
C ARG A 101 18.72 14.56 8.29
N TRP A 102 18.29 15.48 7.42
CA TRP A 102 17.22 15.22 6.46
C TRP A 102 17.56 14.02 5.58
N LYS A 103 18.78 13.95 5.02
CA LYS A 103 19.19 12.83 4.17
C LYS A 103 19.17 11.51 4.92
N GLN A 104 19.66 11.48 6.16
CA GLN A 104 19.62 10.29 7.00
C GLN A 104 18.19 9.85 7.31
N GLU A 105 17.35 10.75 7.81
CA GLU A 105 15.95 10.46 8.15
C GLU A 105 15.17 9.97 6.93
N HIS A 106 15.43 10.56 5.76
CA HIS A 106 14.78 10.19 4.51
C HIS A 106 15.22 8.80 4.03
N ASP A 107 16.52 8.49 4.08
CA ASP A 107 17.03 7.14 3.74
C ASP A 107 16.48 6.07 4.71
N GLU A 108 16.42 6.37 6.01
CA GLU A 108 15.82 5.49 7.02
C GLU A 108 14.32 5.26 6.76
N TYR A 109 13.56 6.31 6.46
CA TYR A 109 12.15 6.23 6.11
C TYR A 109 11.90 5.35 4.88
N PHE A 110 12.71 5.47 3.83
CA PHE A 110 12.55 4.62 2.65
C PHE A 110 12.92 3.16 2.89
N ASN A 111 13.97 2.89 3.67
CA ASN A 111 14.30 1.52 4.04
C ASN A 111 13.14 0.87 4.82
N LEU A 112 12.50 1.62 5.72
CA LEU A 112 11.31 1.16 6.42
C LEU A 112 10.15 0.87 5.46
N LEU A 113 9.86 1.79 4.52
CA LEU A 113 8.80 1.57 3.51
C LEU A 113 9.09 0.34 2.63
N TYR A 114 10.35 0.15 2.25
CA TYR A 114 10.79 -1.02 1.48
C TYR A 114 10.52 -2.32 2.26
N ASP A 115 10.94 -2.39 3.53
CA ASP A 115 10.73 -3.56 4.38
C ASP A 115 9.24 -3.85 4.61
N LEU A 116 8.43 -2.82 4.85
CA LEU A 116 6.97 -2.94 4.97
C LEU A 116 6.35 -3.50 3.69
N THR A 117 6.77 -3.00 2.52
CA THR A 117 6.27 -3.46 1.22
C THR A 117 6.65 -4.91 0.96
N LYS A 118 7.92 -5.28 1.23
CA LYS A 118 8.43 -6.66 1.09
C LYS A 118 7.66 -7.64 1.97
N ASN A 119 7.43 -7.28 3.24
CA ASN A 119 6.70 -8.12 4.20
C ASN A 119 5.21 -8.26 3.85
N ASN A 120 4.54 -7.17 3.48
CA ASN A 120 3.13 -7.20 3.08
C ASN A 120 2.92 -8.11 1.87
N LEU A 121 3.83 -8.06 0.90
CA LEU A 121 3.74 -8.95 -0.23
C LEU A 121 4.01 -10.41 0.13
N ALA A 122 5.05 -10.70 0.92
CA ALA A 122 5.33 -12.07 1.34
C ALA A 122 4.09 -12.69 2.01
N ASN A 123 3.37 -11.90 2.80
CA ASN A 123 2.09 -12.28 3.38
C ASN A 123 1.00 -12.51 2.31
N LEU A 124 0.86 -11.62 1.31
CA LEU A 124 -0.10 -11.82 0.20
C LEU A 124 0.18 -13.09 -0.61
N LYS A 125 1.44 -13.35 -1.00
CA LYS A 125 1.85 -14.57 -1.71
C LYS A 125 1.56 -15.82 -0.87
N TYR A 126 1.81 -15.76 0.44
CA TYR A 126 1.48 -16.84 1.36
C TYR A 126 -0.03 -17.09 1.43
N LYS A 127 -0.84 -16.03 1.61
CA LYS A 127 -2.30 -16.12 1.62
C LYS A 127 -2.85 -16.69 0.32
N GLU A 128 -2.32 -16.27 -0.84
CA GLU A 128 -2.71 -16.79 -2.14
C GLU A 128 -2.37 -18.28 -2.29
N LYS A 129 -1.19 -18.71 -1.83
CA LYS A 129 -0.80 -20.13 -1.82
C LYS A 129 -1.74 -20.96 -0.95
N VAL A 130 -2.05 -20.49 0.25
CA VAL A 130 -2.99 -21.16 1.16
C VAL A 130 -4.38 -21.24 0.53
N PHE A 131 -4.88 -20.12 -0.01
CA PHE A 131 -6.16 -20.07 -0.73
C PHE A 131 -6.21 -21.10 -1.86
N ASN A 132 -5.19 -21.14 -2.73
CA ASN A 132 -5.14 -22.07 -3.85
C ASN A 132 -5.07 -23.54 -3.39
N SER A 133 -4.34 -23.84 -2.31
CA SER A 133 -4.30 -25.18 -1.74
C SER A 133 -5.66 -25.61 -1.19
N VAL A 134 -6.32 -24.75 -0.41
CA VAL A 134 -7.64 -25.01 0.17
C VAL A 134 -8.70 -25.13 -0.93
N LYS A 135 -8.65 -24.25 -1.93
CA LYS A 135 -9.50 -24.28 -3.13
C LYS A 135 -9.39 -25.62 -3.85
N PHE A 136 -8.18 -26.07 -4.14
CA PHE A 136 -7.97 -27.34 -4.84
C PHE A 136 -8.53 -28.53 -4.07
N THR A 137 -8.23 -28.63 -2.77
CA THR A 137 -8.75 -29.71 -1.91
C THR A 137 -10.27 -29.67 -1.86
N TRP A 138 -10.86 -28.49 -1.60
CA TRP A 138 -12.30 -28.35 -1.48
C TRP A 138 -13.03 -28.68 -2.79
N ILE A 139 -12.56 -28.17 -3.94
CA ILE A 139 -13.18 -28.49 -5.24
C ILE A 139 -13.10 -29.99 -5.53
N SER A 140 -11.99 -30.64 -5.16
CA SER A 140 -11.84 -32.08 -5.36
C SER A 140 -12.85 -32.90 -4.53
N GLU A 141 -13.14 -32.46 -3.32
CA GLU A 141 -14.04 -33.16 -2.39
C GLU A 141 -15.52 -32.82 -2.62
N PHE A 142 -15.85 -31.54 -2.77
CA PHE A 142 -17.23 -31.01 -2.73
C PHE A 142 -17.67 -30.31 -4.01
N GLY A 143 -16.73 -29.90 -4.86
CA GLY A 143 -17.04 -29.13 -6.07
C GLY A 143 -17.93 -29.90 -7.06
N SER A 144 -18.71 -29.15 -7.82
CA SER A 144 -19.47 -29.70 -8.94
C SER A 144 -18.55 -30.33 -9.99
N GLU A 145 -19.09 -31.27 -10.78
CA GLU A 145 -18.32 -31.89 -11.86
C GLU A 145 -17.87 -30.86 -12.92
N GLU A 146 -18.66 -29.81 -13.13
CA GLU A 146 -18.27 -28.68 -13.99
C GLU A 146 -17.08 -27.92 -13.41
N LEU A 147 -17.13 -27.60 -12.11
CA LEU A 147 -16.06 -26.86 -11.43
C LEU A 147 -14.75 -27.66 -11.41
N LYS A 148 -14.82 -28.97 -11.14
CA LYS A 148 -13.68 -29.88 -11.22
C LYS A 148 -13.09 -29.93 -12.62
N ALA A 149 -13.92 -30.03 -13.67
CA ALA A 149 -13.47 -30.05 -15.05
C ALA A 149 -12.73 -28.75 -15.42
N ARG A 150 -13.32 -27.60 -15.10
CA ARG A 150 -12.71 -26.28 -15.38
C ARG A 150 -11.39 -26.06 -14.63
N LEU A 151 -11.30 -26.52 -13.38
CA LEU A 151 -10.05 -26.48 -12.62
C LEU A 151 -8.96 -27.32 -13.31
N ASN A 152 -9.29 -28.53 -13.78
CA ASN A 152 -8.35 -29.42 -14.48
C ASN A 152 -7.90 -28.87 -15.84
N GLU A 153 -8.74 -28.09 -16.51
CA GLU A 153 -8.42 -27.38 -17.76
C GLU A 153 -7.55 -26.13 -17.55
N GLY A 154 -7.27 -25.77 -16.29
CA GLY A 154 -6.43 -24.62 -15.94
C GLY A 154 -7.17 -23.27 -16.02
N HIS A 155 -8.51 -23.28 -16.04
CA HIS A 155 -9.29 -22.06 -16.00
C HIS A 155 -9.21 -21.39 -14.61
N ASN A 156 -9.34 -20.06 -14.57
CA ASN A 156 -9.62 -19.37 -13.32
C ASN A 156 -11.04 -19.73 -12.86
N VAL A 157 -11.15 -20.28 -11.65
CA VAL A 157 -12.40 -20.80 -11.08
C VAL A 157 -12.72 -20.16 -9.72
N ASP A 158 -12.06 -19.06 -9.35
CA ASP A 158 -12.17 -18.45 -8.03
C ASP A 158 -13.62 -18.05 -7.70
N GLU A 159 -14.32 -17.41 -8.63
CA GLU A 159 -15.72 -16.99 -8.43
C GLU A 159 -16.66 -18.20 -8.26
N ASN A 160 -16.55 -19.19 -9.16
CA ASN A 160 -17.36 -20.42 -9.09
C ASN A 160 -17.09 -21.18 -7.78
N TYR A 161 -15.83 -21.25 -7.36
CA TYR A 161 -15.43 -21.84 -6.08
C TYR A 161 -16.07 -21.13 -4.89
N ILE A 162 -15.95 -19.80 -4.83
CA ILE A 162 -16.53 -19.00 -3.75
C ILE A 162 -18.04 -19.21 -3.71
N PHE A 163 -18.71 -19.21 -4.86
CA PHE A 163 -20.15 -19.38 -4.96
C PHE A 163 -20.62 -20.77 -4.53
N GLU A 164 -20.04 -21.85 -5.08
CA GLU A 164 -20.43 -23.21 -4.70
C GLU A 164 -20.19 -23.47 -3.21
N ARG A 165 -19.06 -22.98 -2.67
CA ARG A 165 -18.74 -23.13 -1.26
C ARG A 165 -19.66 -22.31 -0.35
N LEU A 166 -20.05 -21.10 -0.79
CA LEU A 166 -21.03 -20.28 -0.09
C LEU A 166 -22.39 -20.99 0.02
N VAL A 167 -22.89 -21.54 -1.09
CA VAL A 167 -24.17 -22.27 -1.10
C VAL A 167 -24.14 -23.49 -0.17
N GLU A 168 -22.99 -24.17 -0.09
CA GLU A 168 -22.81 -25.33 0.80
C GLU A 168 -22.68 -24.95 2.28
N GLU A 169 -21.84 -23.95 2.62
CA GLU A 169 -21.53 -23.62 4.02
C GLU A 169 -22.52 -22.65 4.66
N LEU A 170 -23.03 -21.69 3.90
CA LEU A 170 -23.76 -20.51 4.39
C LEU A 170 -24.89 -20.11 3.41
N PRO A 171 -25.91 -20.96 3.20
CA PRO A 171 -26.95 -20.75 2.16
C PRO A 171 -27.85 -19.52 2.37
N ASP A 172 -27.87 -18.95 3.58
CA ASP A 172 -28.63 -17.72 3.88
C ASP A 172 -27.83 -16.44 3.60
N PHE A 173 -26.58 -16.56 3.17
CA PHE A 173 -25.70 -15.43 2.88
C PHE A 173 -25.52 -15.26 1.38
N ASP A 174 -25.39 -14.01 0.97
CA ASP A 174 -25.03 -13.61 -0.40
C ASP A 174 -23.63 -13.01 -0.42
N VAL A 175 -22.94 -13.12 -1.56
CA VAL A 175 -21.71 -12.37 -1.79
C VAL A 175 -22.04 -10.88 -1.84
N TYR A 176 -21.36 -10.11 -1.01
CA TYR A 176 -21.51 -8.67 -1.00
C TYR A 176 -20.60 -8.05 -2.05
N TYR A 177 -21.19 -7.72 -3.20
CA TYR A 177 -20.52 -7.01 -4.30
C TYR A 177 -20.54 -5.47 -4.13
N GLY A 178 -21.10 -4.99 -3.02
CA GLY A 178 -21.47 -3.59 -2.87
C GLY A 178 -20.31 -2.64 -2.65
N SER A 179 -20.32 -1.54 -3.41
CA SER A 179 -19.72 -0.24 -3.04
C SER A 179 -20.41 0.42 -1.84
N GLN A 180 -21.32 -0.29 -1.16
CA GLN A 180 -22.16 0.27 -0.12
C GLN A 180 -21.37 0.28 1.19
N LEU A 181 -21.47 1.41 1.89
CA LEU A 181 -20.85 1.58 3.19
C LEU A 181 -21.75 0.94 4.24
N TRP A 182 -21.13 0.23 5.18
CA TRP A 182 -21.80 -0.21 6.39
C TRP A 182 -21.15 0.42 7.61
N GLN A 183 -21.95 0.60 8.65
CA GLN A 183 -21.49 1.10 9.94
C GLN A 183 -21.80 0.06 11.02
N GLU A 184 -20.94 -0.02 12.04
CA GLU A 184 -21.21 -0.89 13.17
C GLU A 184 -22.48 -0.42 13.88
N LYS A 185 -23.38 -1.37 14.15
CA LYS A 185 -24.64 -1.06 14.79
C LYS A 185 -24.44 -0.98 16.30
N GLU A 186 -24.48 0.24 16.84
CA GLU A 186 -24.31 0.49 18.28
C GLU A 186 -25.60 0.28 19.09
N ASP A 187 -26.77 0.33 18.45
CA ASP A 187 -28.08 0.32 19.13
C ASP A 187 -28.94 -0.94 18.88
N LYS A 188 -29.78 -1.28 19.87
CA LYS A 188 -30.90 -2.27 19.86
C LYS A 188 -30.81 -3.37 18.78
N VAL A 189 -29.91 -4.33 19.01
CA VAL A 189 -29.83 -5.56 18.20
C VAL A 189 -30.73 -6.65 18.80
N ASP A 190 -31.58 -7.27 17.98
CA ASP A 190 -32.38 -8.43 18.42
C ASP A 190 -31.47 -9.58 18.89
N ARG A 191 -31.82 -10.16 20.05
CA ARG A 191 -31.09 -11.26 20.68
C ARG A 191 -30.87 -12.43 19.74
N LYS A 192 -31.80 -12.71 18.82
CA LYS A 192 -31.66 -13.82 17.86
C LYS A 192 -30.44 -13.64 16.94
N HIS A 193 -30.19 -12.42 16.47
CA HIS A 193 -29.04 -12.11 15.59
C HIS A 193 -27.72 -12.09 16.37
N LEU A 194 -27.74 -11.63 17.63
CA LEU A 194 -26.57 -11.75 18.50
C LEU A 194 -26.16 -13.22 18.75
N VAL A 195 -27.13 -14.13 18.86
CA VAL A 195 -26.85 -15.57 18.98
C VAL A 195 -26.27 -16.12 17.69
N GLU A 196 -26.79 -15.71 16.54
CA GLU A 196 -26.29 -16.12 15.22
C GLU A 196 -24.85 -15.66 14.99
N VAL A 197 -24.53 -14.38 15.21
CA VAL A 197 -23.15 -13.85 15.14
C VAL A 197 -22.21 -14.61 16.07
N LYS A 198 -22.65 -14.92 17.30
CA LYS A 198 -21.83 -15.72 18.23
C LYS A 198 -21.57 -17.13 17.72
N LYS A 199 -22.52 -17.75 17.01
CA LYS A 199 -22.30 -19.06 16.38
C LYS A 199 -21.29 -18.95 15.23
N LEU A 200 -21.45 -17.97 14.34
CA LEU A 200 -20.52 -17.73 13.23
C LEU A 200 -19.09 -17.48 13.73
N ARG A 201 -18.91 -16.65 14.76
CA ARG A 201 -17.60 -16.41 15.40
C ARG A 201 -16.99 -17.67 16.00
N ARG A 202 -17.81 -18.57 16.59
CA ARG A 202 -17.33 -19.86 17.11
C ARG A 202 -16.90 -20.82 15.98
N SER A 203 -17.47 -20.68 14.79
CA SER A 203 -17.06 -21.40 13.59
C SER A 203 -15.84 -20.77 12.88
N GLY A 204 -15.29 -19.67 13.42
CA GLY A 204 -14.08 -19.02 12.89
C GLY A 204 -14.34 -17.88 11.92
N TYR A 205 -15.59 -17.48 11.69
CA TYR A 205 -15.91 -16.34 10.82
C TYR A 205 -15.83 -15.01 11.57
N ASP A 206 -15.32 -13.98 10.88
CA ASP A 206 -15.36 -12.60 11.38
C ASP A 206 -16.72 -11.95 11.10
N ALA A 207 -17.72 -12.39 11.88
CA ALA A 207 -19.10 -11.96 11.73
C ALA A 207 -19.44 -10.77 12.64
N LYS A 208 -20.22 -9.81 12.14
CA LYS A 208 -20.78 -8.70 12.94
C LYS A 208 -22.14 -8.24 12.42
N ILE A 209 -22.87 -7.50 13.26
CA ILE A 209 -24.12 -6.86 12.86
C ILE A 209 -23.81 -5.42 12.51
N VAL A 210 -24.28 -5.02 11.34
CA VAL A 210 -24.04 -3.70 10.77
C VAL A 210 -25.34 -3.11 10.26
N GLU A 211 -25.32 -1.81 10.06
CA GLU A 211 -26.30 -1.09 9.30
C GLU A 211 -25.75 -0.85 7.89
N VAL A 212 -26.34 -1.48 6.87
CA VAL A 212 -25.96 -1.34 5.45
C VAL A 212 -26.73 -0.16 4.87
N ILE A 213 -26.02 0.77 4.23
CA ILE A 213 -26.62 1.93 3.59
C ILE A 213 -27.11 1.55 2.19
N GLU A 214 -28.43 1.50 2.00
CA GLU A 214 -29.06 1.19 0.70
C GLU A 214 -29.13 2.41 -0.21
N VAL A 215 -29.41 3.59 0.37
CA VAL A 215 -29.54 4.87 -0.34
C VAL A 215 -28.86 5.95 0.47
N TYR A 216 -28.08 6.78 -0.20
CA TYR A 216 -27.38 7.90 0.42
C TYR A 216 -27.39 9.14 -0.48
N GLU A 217 -27.20 10.29 0.15
CA GLU A 217 -26.90 11.56 -0.49
C GLU A 217 -25.45 11.95 -0.17
N GLU A 218 -24.75 12.51 -1.15
CA GLU A 218 -23.43 13.11 -0.94
C GLU A 218 -23.61 14.59 -0.59
N ASP A 219 -23.13 14.98 0.58
CA ASP A 219 -23.12 16.34 1.10
C ASP A 219 -21.69 16.86 1.18
N ASP A 220 -21.47 18.07 0.64
CA ASP A 220 -20.14 18.68 0.52
C ASP A 220 -19.43 18.93 1.87
N PHE A 221 -20.18 19.01 2.99
CA PHE A 221 -19.64 19.26 4.33
C PHE A 221 -19.56 18.00 5.20
N PHE A 222 -20.55 17.12 5.11
CA PHE A 222 -20.69 15.95 5.99
C PHE A 222 -20.35 14.62 5.31
N GLY A 223 -20.05 14.63 4.00
CA GLY A 223 -19.75 13.42 3.24
C GLY A 223 -21.02 12.64 2.91
N ILE A 224 -21.09 11.37 3.27
CA ILE A 224 -22.19 10.48 2.89
C ILE A 224 -23.28 10.49 3.97
N ILE A 225 -24.46 10.99 3.63
CA ILE A 225 -25.64 11.01 4.49
C ILE A 225 -26.55 9.83 4.12
N PRO A 226 -26.74 8.83 5.01
CA PRO A 226 -27.63 7.72 4.73
C PRO A 226 -29.11 8.17 4.73
N ILE A 227 -29.81 7.93 3.62
CA ILE A 227 -31.26 8.16 3.49
C ILE A 227 -32.03 6.90 3.91
N LYS A 228 -31.52 5.73 3.54
CA LYS A 228 -32.15 4.45 3.82
C LYS A 228 -31.11 3.42 4.18
N THR A 229 -31.36 2.73 5.28
CA THR A 229 -30.48 1.70 5.80
C THR A 229 -31.23 0.41 6.06
N LYS A 230 -30.47 -0.69 6.14
CA LYS A 230 -30.99 -2.01 6.47
C LYS A 230 -30.01 -2.76 7.35
N ASP A 231 -30.50 -3.37 8.41
CA ASP A 231 -29.67 -4.21 9.26
C ASP A 231 -29.21 -5.46 8.51
N ALA A 232 -27.97 -5.85 8.75
CA ALA A 232 -27.42 -7.09 8.21
C ALA A 232 -26.43 -7.73 9.18
N ILE A 233 -26.26 -9.04 9.02
CA ILE A 233 -25.08 -9.75 9.49
C ILE A 233 -24.08 -9.78 8.34
N VAL A 234 -22.86 -9.29 8.59
CA VAL A 234 -21.76 -9.31 7.62
C VAL A 234 -20.65 -10.22 8.10
N ILE A 235 -20.06 -10.98 7.18
CA ILE A 235 -18.77 -11.66 7.35
C ILE A 235 -17.78 -10.93 6.46
N GLU A 236 -16.83 -10.18 7.03
CA GLU A 236 -16.02 -9.22 6.25
C GLU A 236 -14.97 -9.89 5.35
N ASN A 237 -14.47 -11.05 5.76
CA ASN A 237 -13.31 -11.66 5.13
C ASN A 237 -13.52 -13.16 4.87
N TYR A 238 -14.60 -13.50 4.17
CA TYR A 238 -14.87 -14.87 3.76
C TYR A 238 -13.82 -15.32 2.73
N LEU A 239 -13.14 -16.42 3.08
CA LEU A 239 -12.05 -17.02 2.30
C LEU A 239 -10.88 -16.06 2.00
N ASP A 240 -10.69 -15.00 2.80
CA ASP A 240 -9.73 -13.92 2.52
C ASP A 240 -9.96 -13.20 1.17
N LYS A 241 -11.19 -13.23 0.62
CA LYS A 241 -11.50 -12.73 -0.72
C LYS A 241 -12.69 -11.78 -0.80
N VAL A 242 -13.80 -12.13 -0.15
CA VAL A 242 -15.07 -11.38 -0.29
C VAL A 242 -15.74 -11.20 1.05
N ALA A 243 -16.57 -10.17 1.15
CA ALA A 243 -17.51 -10.06 2.23
C ALA A 243 -18.80 -10.83 1.89
N LEU A 244 -19.47 -11.36 2.92
CA LEU A 244 -20.80 -11.94 2.80
C LEU A 244 -21.80 -11.10 3.58
N VAL A 245 -23.03 -11.03 3.09
CA VAL A 245 -24.13 -10.31 3.73
C VAL A 245 -25.35 -11.21 3.91
N LYS A 246 -26.01 -11.09 5.06
CA LYS A 246 -27.34 -11.63 5.32
C LYS A 246 -28.18 -10.51 5.93
N TYR A 247 -29.12 -9.98 5.15
CA TYR A 247 -30.03 -8.95 5.61
C TYR A 247 -31.02 -9.51 6.65
N ILE A 248 -31.35 -8.72 7.68
CA ILE A 248 -32.17 -9.14 8.83
C ILE A 248 -33.35 -8.20 9.10
#